data_AF-A0A4W5RNY0-F1
#
_entry.id   AF-A0A4W5RNY0-F1
#
_cell.length_a   1.000
_cell.length_b   1.000
_cell.length_c   1.000
_cell.angle_alpha   90.00
_cell.angle_beta   90.00
_cell.angle_gamma   90.00
#
_symmetry.space_group_name_H-M   'P 1'
#
loop_
_entity.id
_entity.type
_entity.pdbx_description
1 polymer ?
#
loop_
_entity_poly.entity_id
_entity_poly.type
_entity_poly.pdbx_seq_one_letter_code
_entity_poly.pdbx_strand_id
1 'polypeptide(L)'
;MVLMAVCNARYCFTMIDVGTFGREGDAGIFSRSKFGSQLIAGQLPVTRPECLPGTQTPRPHVFEGDEGFPLRVNVTRPYPGSSDLGDTKKIYNYLHSRARRISEDCFGILDARWRILGQALVVAPEKAVTFVKACVALYNDLCTTDTSATDNAESSTRYIHPTFLDHSTPTVDLRLGEWRQVVQGTPASWTQGTCRQTGLPELL
;
A
#
# COMPACT_ATOMS: atom_id res chain seq x y z
N MET A 1 -5.23 -2.59 17.30
CA MET A 1 -3.94 -3.13 16.83
C MET A 1 -3.70 -2.58 15.43
N VAL A 2 -2.47 -2.26 15.07
CA VAL A 2 -2.12 -1.74 13.74
C VAL A 2 -1.26 -2.77 12.99
N LEU A 3 -1.53 -2.93 11.70
CA LEU A 3 -0.68 -3.64 10.73
C LEU A 3 -0.02 -2.57 9.85
N MET A 4 1.29 -2.40 9.98
CA MET A 4 2.10 -1.60 9.07
C MET A 4 2.79 -2.55 8.10
N ALA A 5 2.83 -2.20 6.81
CA ALA A 5 3.43 -3.07 5.81
C ALA A 5 4.09 -2.32 4.65
N VAL A 6 5.00 -3.00 3.96
CA VAL A 6 5.58 -2.57 2.68
C VAL A 6 5.15 -3.55 1.61
N CYS A 7 4.57 -3.02 0.53
CA CYS A 7 4.12 -3.80 -0.61
C CYS A 7 5.02 -3.57 -1.83
N ASN A 8 5.17 -4.58 -2.68
CA ASN A 8 5.87 -4.46 -3.95
C ASN A 8 4.88 -4.41 -5.14
N ALA A 9 5.40 -4.16 -6.34
CA ALA A 9 4.60 -4.07 -7.57
C ALA A 9 3.90 -5.38 -7.98
N ARG A 10 4.19 -6.51 -7.33
CA ARG A 10 3.48 -7.79 -7.50
C ARG A 10 2.38 -7.99 -6.47
N TYR A 11 1.96 -6.91 -5.82
CA TYR A 11 0.95 -6.90 -4.76
C TYR A 11 1.30 -7.79 -3.57
N CYS A 12 2.58 -8.11 -3.34
CA CYS A 12 3.00 -8.92 -2.20
C CYS A 12 3.47 -8.04 -1.04
N PHE A 13 3.19 -8.45 0.20
CA PHE A 13 3.76 -7.85 1.40
C PHE A 13 5.20 -8.31 1.58
N THR A 14 6.16 -7.39 1.48
CA THR A 14 7.60 -7.67 1.63
C THR A 14 8.09 -7.48 3.06
N MET A 15 7.36 -6.69 3.85
CA MET A 15 7.61 -6.46 5.27
C MET A 15 6.29 -6.20 5.97
N ILE A 16 6.11 -6.76 7.17
CA ILE A 16 5.00 -6.44 8.05
C ILE A 16 5.49 -6.19 9.48
N ASP A 17 4.84 -5.25 10.15
CA ASP A 17 4.91 -5.04 11.59
C ASP A 17 3.50 -5.03 12.17
N VAL A 18 3.26 -5.90 13.16
CA VAL A 18 1.93 -6.16 13.73
C VAL A 18 2.02 -6.05 15.24
N GLY A 19 1.14 -5.26 15.84
CA GLY A 19 0.98 -5.25 17.29
C GLY A 19 1.06 -3.87 17.94
N THR A 20 1.31 -2.81 17.18
CA THR A 20 1.31 -1.46 17.77
C THR A 20 -0.11 -1.07 18.19
N PHE A 21 -0.26 -0.61 19.44
CA PHE A 21 -1.53 -0.17 19.99
C PHE A 21 -1.83 1.26 19.54
N GLY A 22 -3.01 1.45 18.92
CA GLY A 22 -3.38 2.61 18.10
C GLY A 22 -3.68 3.92 18.85
N ARG A 23 -2.88 4.28 19.86
CA ARG A 23 -2.92 5.63 20.45
C ARG A 23 -2.00 6.62 19.74
N GLU A 24 -1.20 6.14 18.80
CA GLU A 24 -0.17 6.91 18.14
C GLU A 24 -0.42 6.97 16.63
N GLY A 25 -0.16 8.13 16.03
CA GLY A 25 -0.29 8.30 14.58
C GLY A 25 0.75 7.53 13.80
N ASP A 26 0.52 7.38 12.50
CA ASP A 26 1.34 6.55 11.59
C ASP A 26 2.83 6.91 11.64
N ALA A 27 3.16 8.21 11.74
CA ALA A 27 4.52 8.70 11.91
C ALA A 27 5.26 8.11 13.13
N GLY A 28 4.56 8.03 14.26
CA GLY A 28 5.09 7.55 15.53
C GLY A 28 5.28 6.04 15.52
N ILE A 29 4.28 5.32 15.00
CA ILE A 29 4.34 3.86 14.80
C ILE A 29 5.51 3.51 13.88
N PHE A 30 5.63 4.18 12.74
CA PHE A 30 6.72 3.99 11.80
C PHE A 30 8.08 4.25 12.45
N SER A 31 8.26 5.39 13.11
CA SER A 31 9.58 5.76 13.67
C SER A 31 10.07 4.82 14.77
N ARG A 32 9.16 4.19 15.53
CA ARG A 32 9.51 3.21 16.56
C ARG A 32 9.56 1.77 16.07
N SER A 33 8.95 1.47 14.93
CA SER A 33 9.05 0.14 14.34
C SER A 33 10.52 -0.21 14.08
N LYS A 34 10.86 -1.50 14.18
CA LYS A 34 12.21 -1.97 13.85
C LYS A 34 12.58 -1.59 12.41
N PHE A 35 11.61 -1.70 11.50
CA PHE A 35 11.79 -1.34 10.10
C PHE A 35 12.05 0.16 9.93
N GLY A 36 11.16 1.01 10.43
CA GLY A 36 11.26 2.45 10.23
C GLY A 36 12.46 3.07 10.94
N SER A 37 12.82 2.60 12.14
CA SER A 37 14.05 3.03 12.82
C SER A 37 15.31 2.67 12.00
N GLN A 38 15.40 1.46 11.46
CA GLN A 38 16.51 1.06 10.57
C GLN A 38 16.50 1.81 9.24
N LEU A 39 15.32 2.08 8.68
CA LEU A 39 15.18 2.86 7.45
C LEU A 39 15.68 4.30 7.67
N ILE A 40 15.21 4.97 8.74
CA ILE A 40 15.63 6.33 9.10
C ILE A 40 17.14 6.38 9.38
N ALA A 41 17.70 5.37 10.03
CA ALA A 41 19.12 5.28 10.33
C ALA A 41 20.00 4.88 9.12
N GLY A 42 19.42 4.58 7.95
CA GLY A 42 20.16 4.12 6.78
C GLY A 42 20.81 2.74 6.94
N GLN A 43 20.27 1.93 7.86
CA GLN A 43 20.81 0.60 8.21
C GLN A 43 20.15 -0.53 7.41
N LEU A 44 19.04 -0.27 6.74
CA LEU A 44 18.45 -1.22 5.81
C LEU A 44 19.34 -1.36 4.57
N PRO A 45 19.49 -2.57 4.02
CA PRO A 45 20.24 -2.82 2.78
C PRO A 45 19.43 -2.35 1.57
N VAL A 46 19.07 -1.08 1.54
CA VAL A 46 18.49 -0.43 0.35
C VAL A 46 19.63 -0.27 -0.66
N THR A 47 19.36 -0.59 -1.92
CA THR A 47 20.33 -0.44 -3.00
C THR A 47 20.85 1.01 -3.06
N ARG A 48 22.12 1.16 -3.46
CA ARG A 48 22.73 2.47 -3.63
C ARG A 48 21.94 3.28 -4.68
N PRO A 49 21.96 4.62 -4.62
CA PRO A 49 21.33 5.42 -5.66
C PRO A 49 21.78 5.00 -7.07
N GLU A 50 20.83 4.75 -7.95
CA GLU A 50 21.06 4.33 -9.33
C GLU A 50 20.50 5.36 -10.30
N CYS A 51 21.09 5.45 -11.48
CA CYS A 51 20.56 6.29 -12.55
C CYS A 51 19.30 5.64 -13.12
N LEU A 52 18.21 6.39 -13.21
CA LEU A 52 17.02 5.93 -13.91
C LEU A 52 17.34 5.74 -15.41
N PRO A 53 16.65 4.82 -16.12
CA PRO A 53 16.82 4.64 -17.55
C PRO A 53 16.74 5.97 -18.31
N GLY A 54 17.75 6.29 -19.12
CA GLY A 54 17.82 7.53 -19.90
C GLY A 54 18.28 8.78 -19.12
N THR A 55 18.72 8.63 -17.86
CA THR A 55 19.22 9.75 -17.05
C THR A 55 20.67 9.54 -16.60
N GLN A 56 21.38 10.62 -16.29
CA GLN A 56 22.73 10.57 -15.70
C GLN A 56 22.75 10.96 -14.22
N THR A 57 21.61 11.35 -13.67
CA THR A 57 21.50 11.76 -12.27
C THR A 57 21.11 10.56 -11.42
N PRO A 58 21.97 10.09 -10.49
CA PRO A 58 21.61 9.00 -9.60
C PRO A 58 20.46 9.43 -8.69
N ARG A 59 19.47 8.56 -8.53
CA ARG A 59 18.30 8.76 -7.67
C ARG A 59 18.27 7.71 -6.57
N PRO A 60 17.95 8.08 -5.32
CA PRO A 60 17.80 7.10 -4.25
C PRO A 60 16.58 6.22 -4.53
N HIS A 61 16.63 4.98 -4.07
CA HIS A 61 15.44 4.15 -3.95
C HIS A 61 14.64 4.62 -2.74
N VAL A 62 13.33 4.82 -2.94
CA VAL A 62 12.44 5.43 -1.95
C VAL A 62 11.23 4.55 -1.68
N PHE A 63 10.73 4.62 -0.45
CA PHE A 63 9.43 4.08 -0.07
C PHE A 63 8.37 5.18 -0.15
N GLU A 64 7.23 4.87 -0.76
CA GLU A 64 6.10 5.80 -0.89
C GLU A 64 5.22 5.77 0.38
N GLY A 65 5.33 6.80 1.22
CA GLY A 65 4.50 7.00 2.40
C GLY A 65 3.25 7.85 2.11
N ASP A 66 2.29 7.88 3.03
CA ASP A 66 1.24 8.92 3.03
C ASP A 66 1.75 10.19 3.72
N GLU A 67 0.87 11.19 3.78
CA GLU A 67 1.10 12.46 4.45
C GLU A 67 1.55 12.32 5.91
N GLY A 68 1.14 11.24 6.58
CA GLY A 68 1.54 10.91 7.95
C GLY A 68 3.02 10.52 8.08
N PHE A 69 3.68 10.08 7.02
CA PHE A 69 5.08 9.69 7.08
C PHE A 69 6.04 10.89 7.02
N PRO A 70 7.23 10.78 7.63
CA PRO A 70 8.26 11.80 7.52
C PRO A 70 8.91 11.80 6.14
N LEU A 71 9.10 12.98 5.54
CA LEU A 71 9.91 13.11 4.33
C LEU A 71 11.39 12.83 4.66
N ARG A 72 12.00 11.88 3.95
CA ARG A 72 13.40 11.44 4.10
C ARG A 72 14.01 11.11 2.74
N VAL A 73 15.33 10.90 2.70
CA VAL A 73 16.05 10.51 1.47
C VAL A 73 15.51 9.22 0.86
N ASN A 74 14.99 8.33 1.70
CA ASN A 74 14.46 7.02 1.36
C ASN A 74 12.95 6.89 1.64
N VAL A 75 12.25 7.97 1.99
CA VAL A 75 10.79 7.98 2.17
C VAL A 75 10.21 9.24 1.55
N THR A 76 9.40 9.06 0.51
CA THR A 76 8.68 10.13 -0.17
C THR A 76 7.24 10.21 0.35
N ARG A 77 6.65 11.41 0.27
CA ARG A 77 5.26 11.66 0.69
C ARG A 77 4.64 12.73 -0.22
N PRO A 78 3.31 12.84 -0.33
CA PRO A 78 2.69 13.88 -1.14
C PRO A 78 3.00 15.28 -0.58
N TYR A 79 2.99 16.29 -1.46
CA TYR A 79 2.96 17.69 -1.03
C TYR A 79 1.67 17.95 -0.24
N PRO A 80 1.78 18.59 0.95
CA PRO A 80 0.61 18.91 1.77
C PRO A 80 -0.20 20.06 1.15
N GLY A 81 -1.51 20.06 1.42
CA GLY A 81 -2.45 21.07 0.94
C GLY A 81 -2.87 20.87 -0.53
N SER A 82 -4.14 21.10 -0.84
CA SER A 82 -4.70 20.84 -2.18
C SER A 82 -5.04 22.10 -2.98
N SER A 83 -5.17 23.27 -2.34
CA SER A 83 -5.68 24.49 -2.97
C SER A 83 -4.63 25.32 -3.73
N ASP A 84 -3.38 25.36 -3.24
CA ASP A 84 -2.34 26.28 -3.76
C ASP A 84 -1.12 25.57 -4.38
N LEU A 85 -1.32 24.35 -4.86
CA LEU A 85 -0.25 23.60 -5.54
C LEU A 85 -0.14 24.04 -7.01
N GLY A 86 1.05 24.48 -7.42
CA GLY A 86 1.39 24.63 -8.83
C GLY A 86 1.39 23.28 -9.56
N ASP A 87 1.28 23.32 -10.89
CA ASP A 87 1.02 22.14 -11.73
C ASP A 87 2.02 21.00 -11.52
N THR A 88 3.32 21.30 -11.38
CA THR A 88 4.34 20.28 -11.13
C THR A 88 4.11 19.51 -9.84
N LYS A 89 3.63 20.17 -8.77
CA LYS A 89 3.33 19.51 -7.49
C LYS A 89 2.04 18.70 -7.59
N LYS A 90 1.04 19.18 -8.34
CA LYS A 90 -0.19 18.42 -8.63
C LYS A 90 0.12 17.14 -9.40
N ILE A 91 0.95 17.23 -10.44
CA ILE A 91 1.41 16.07 -11.23
C ILE A 91 2.16 15.08 -10.33
N TYR A 92 3.07 15.57 -9.49
CA TYR A 92 3.77 14.71 -8.53
C TYR A 92 2.78 14.02 -7.59
N ASN A 93 1.86 14.74 -6.95
CA ASN A 93 0.87 14.16 -6.04
C ASN A 93 -0.02 13.13 -6.75
N TYR A 94 -0.38 13.37 -8.01
CA TYR A 94 -1.13 12.40 -8.81
C TYR A 94 -0.33 11.10 -9.02
N LEU A 95 0.94 11.20 -9.42
CA LEU A 95 1.82 10.04 -9.61
C LEU A 95 2.09 9.31 -8.29
N HIS A 96 2.28 10.06 -7.21
CA HIS A 96 2.44 9.54 -5.85
C HIS A 96 1.21 8.71 -5.43
N SER A 97 0.01 9.28 -5.61
CA SER A 97 -1.25 8.57 -5.34
C SER A 97 -1.40 7.34 -6.22
N ARG A 98 -1.00 7.42 -7.50
CA ARG A 98 -1.02 6.26 -8.40
C ARG A 98 -0.09 5.13 -7.94
N ALA A 99 1.12 5.45 -7.47
CA ALA A 99 2.04 4.46 -6.92
C ALA A 99 1.48 3.81 -5.65
N ARG A 100 0.84 4.59 -4.78
CA ARG A 100 0.21 4.10 -3.55
C ARG A 100 -0.95 3.15 -3.76
N ARG A 101 -1.63 3.17 -4.92
CA ARG A 101 -2.72 2.22 -5.24
C ARG A 101 -2.31 0.78 -5.04
N ILE A 102 -1.04 0.43 -5.31
CA ILE A 102 -0.52 -0.91 -5.08
C ILE A 102 -0.69 -1.32 -3.61
N SER A 103 -0.28 -0.46 -2.68
CA SER A 103 -0.44 -0.74 -1.25
C SER A 103 -1.92 -0.78 -0.85
N GLU A 104 -2.75 0.11 -1.38
CA GLU A 104 -4.20 0.11 -1.12
C GLU A 104 -4.87 -1.18 -1.61
N ASP A 105 -4.55 -1.63 -2.82
CA ASP A 105 -5.01 -2.91 -3.37
C ASP A 105 -4.55 -4.09 -2.50
N CYS A 106 -3.30 -4.11 -2.04
CA CYS A 106 -2.81 -5.19 -1.17
C CYS A 106 -3.66 -5.31 0.10
N PHE A 107 -3.85 -4.20 0.81
CA PHE A 107 -4.66 -4.16 2.03
C PHE A 107 -6.14 -4.48 1.75
N GLY A 108 -6.67 -3.93 0.66
CA GLY A 108 -8.05 -4.12 0.23
C GLY A 108 -8.36 -5.58 -0.11
N ILE A 109 -7.50 -6.23 -0.88
CA ILE A 109 -7.63 -7.66 -1.22
C ILE A 109 -7.46 -8.52 0.03
N LEU A 110 -6.48 -8.20 0.89
CA LEU A 110 -6.27 -8.90 2.16
C LEU A 110 -7.57 -8.86 2.99
N ASP A 111 -8.19 -7.70 3.19
CA ASP A 111 -9.43 -7.54 3.96
C ASP A 111 -10.62 -8.24 3.28
N ALA A 112 -10.78 -8.07 1.97
CA ALA A 112 -11.89 -8.66 1.20
C ALA A 112 -11.87 -10.20 1.19
N ARG A 113 -10.68 -10.80 1.06
CA ARG A 113 -10.50 -12.26 0.98
C ARG A 113 -10.42 -12.90 2.37
N TRP A 114 -9.70 -12.27 3.30
CA TRP A 114 -9.48 -12.78 4.66
C TRP A 114 -10.41 -12.09 5.66
N ARG A 115 -11.71 -12.30 5.48
CA ARG A 115 -12.80 -11.64 6.24
C ARG A 115 -12.66 -11.67 7.76
N ILE A 116 -11.90 -12.62 8.30
CA ILE A 116 -11.54 -12.69 9.72
C ILE A 116 -10.84 -11.40 10.20
N LEU A 117 -10.12 -10.70 9.31
CA LEU A 117 -9.43 -9.43 9.60
C LEU A 117 -10.34 -8.20 9.54
N GLY A 118 -11.51 -8.32 8.88
CA GLY A 118 -12.52 -7.26 8.83
C GLY A 118 -13.43 -7.21 10.06
N GLN A 119 -13.30 -8.18 10.97
CA GLN A 119 -14.13 -8.33 12.16
C GLN A 119 -13.33 -8.14 13.44
N ALA A 120 -14.02 -7.74 14.52
CA ALA A 120 -13.41 -7.68 15.85
C ALA A 120 -13.01 -9.09 16.30
N LEU A 121 -11.71 -9.32 16.49
CA LEU A 121 -11.19 -10.59 16.97
C LEU A 121 -11.37 -10.72 18.49
N VAL A 122 -12.19 -11.67 18.93
CA VAL A 122 -12.39 -11.98 20.37
C VAL A 122 -11.33 -12.98 20.83
N VAL A 123 -10.07 -12.56 20.80
CA VAL A 123 -8.91 -13.38 21.22
C VAL A 123 -7.88 -12.51 21.94
N ALA A 124 -6.95 -13.15 22.65
CA ALA A 124 -5.81 -12.46 23.24
C ALA A 124 -4.97 -11.73 22.17
N PRO A 125 -4.40 -10.54 22.45
CA PRO A 125 -3.65 -9.75 21.47
C PRO A 125 -2.53 -10.55 20.76
N GLU A 126 -1.84 -11.43 21.48
CA GLU A 126 -0.75 -12.25 20.95
C GLU A 126 -1.27 -13.26 19.90
N LYS A 127 -2.48 -13.78 20.12
CA LYS A 127 -3.17 -14.64 19.14
C LYS A 127 -3.63 -13.83 17.93
N ALA A 128 -4.16 -12.62 18.14
CA ALA A 128 -4.55 -11.73 17.04
C ALA A 128 -3.35 -11.40 16.14
N VAL A 129 -2.18 -11.08 16.72
CA VAL A 129 -0.92 -10.89 15.99
C VAL A 129 -0.57 -12.13 15.15
N THR A 130 -0.74 -13.31 15.72
CA THR A 130 -0.44 -14.58 15.04
C THR A 130 -1.38 -14.82 13.85
N PHE A 131 -2.68 -14.52 14.01
CA PHE A 131 -3.67 -14.64 12.94
C PHE A 131 -3.37 -13.69 11.79
N VAL A 132 -3.07 -12.42 12.08
CA VAL A 132 -2.70 -11.45 11.03
C VAL A 132 -1.46 -11.92 10.27
N LYS A 133 -0.41 -12.37 10.97
CA LYS A 133 0.81 -12.89 10.33
C LYS A 133 0.52 -14.12 9.47
N ALA A 134 -0.33 -15.03 9.92
CA ALA A 134 -0.73 -16.21 9.16
C ALA A 134 -1.50 -15.83 7.89
N CYS A 135 -2.47 -14.91 7.99
CA CYS A 135 -3.21 -14.40 6.84
C CYS A 135 -2.29 -13.75 5.81
N VAL A 136 -1.34 -12.92 6.23
CA VAL A 136 -0.37 -12.28 5.31
C VAL A 136 0.56 -13.31 4.67
N ALA A 137 1.02 -14.31 5.43
CA ALA A 137 1.88 -15.37 4.89
C ALA A 137 1.17 -16.18 3.81
N LEU A 138 -0.07 -16.60 4.07
CA LEU A 138 -0.90 -17.33 3.10
C LEU A 138 -1.30 -16.45 1.90
N TYR A 139 -1.61 -15.17 2.14
CA TYR A 139 -1.85 -14.20 1.07
C TYR A 139 -0.65 -14.13 0.13
N ASN A 140 0.57 -13.99 0.66
CA ASN A 140 1.77 -13.91 -0.15
C ASN A 140 2.04 -15.19 -0.94
N ASP A 141 1.81 -16.36 -0.33
CA ASP A 141 1.94 -17.65 -1.01
C ASP A 141 1.04 -17.70 -2.26
N LEU A 142 -0.23 -17.34 -2.10
CA LEU A 142 -1.19 -17.26 -3.21
C LEU A 142 -0.82 -16.20 -4.27
N CYS A 143 -0.26 -15.06 -3.86
CA CYS A 143 0.25 -14.06 -4.81
C CYS A 143 1.44 -14.58 -5.61
N THR A 144 2.32 -15.37 -4.98
CA THR A 144 3.47 -15.96 -5.67
C THR A 144 3.04 -17.05 -6.64
N THR A 145 2.00 -17.83 -6.32
CA THR A 145 1.45 -18.82 -7.26
C THR A 145 0.89 -18.16 -8.51
N ASP A 146 0.19 -17.03 -8.37
CA ASP A 146 -0.31 -16.24 -9.52
C ASP A 146 0.83 -15.71 -10.41
N THR A 147 1.96 -15.33 -9.81
CA THR A 147 3.14 -14.84 -10.56
C THR A 147 3.85 -15.98 -11.29
N SER A 148 3.85 -17.18 -10.72
CA SER A 148 4.52 -18.36 -11.28
C SER A 148 3.69 -19.10 -12.34
N ALA A 149 2.38 -18.88 -12.36
CA ALA A 149 1.50 -19.43 -13.38
C ALA A 149 1.83 -18.79 -14.74
N THR A 150 2.41 -19.58 -15.64
CA THR A 150 2.65 -19.20 -17.05
C THR A 150 1.38 -18.62 -17.68
N ASP A 151 1.53 -17.70 -18.64
CA ASP A 151 0.48 -16.95 -19.36
C ASP A 151 -0.68 -17.78 -19.96
N ASN A 152 -0.62 -19.11 -19.86
CA ASN A 152 -1.60 -20.08 -20.31
C ASN A 152 -2.62 -20.51 -19.23
N ALA A 153 -2.47 -20.08 -17.96
CA ALA A 153 -3.49 -20.31 -16.95
C ALA A 153 -4.67 -19.35 -17.20
N GLU A 154 -5.88 -19.90 -17.29
CA GLU A 154 -7.09 -19.08 -17.42
C GLU A 154 -7.13 -18.04 -16.28
N SER A 155 -7.26 -16.76 -16.67
CA SER A 155 -7.31 -15.62 -15.74
C SER A 155 -8.32 -15.84 -14.60
N SER A 156 -9.36 -16.66 -14.82
CA SER A 156 -10.42 -17.04 -13.88
C SER A 156 -9.93 -17.72 -12.60
N THR A 157 -8.73 -18.32 -12.60
CA THR A 157 -8.20 -19.09 -11.46
C THR A 157 -7.23 -18.31 -10.57
N ARG A 158 -6.85 -17.08 -10.98
CA ARG A 158 -5.92 -16.25 -10.21
C ARG A 158 -6.51 -15.80 -8.89
N TYR A 159 -5.70 -15.82 -7.84
CA TYR A 159 -6.05 -15.29 -6.53
C TYR A 159 -6.31 -13.79 -6.59
N ILE A 160 -5.39 -13.04 -7.21
CA ILE A 160 -5.53 -11.63 -7.57
C ILE A 160 -6.02 -11.55 -9.02
N HIS A 161 -7.34 -11.61 -9.18
CA HIS A 161 -7.98 -11.40 -10.46
C HIS A 161 -7.81 -9.92 -10.90
N PRO A 162 -7.60 -9.61 -12.20
CA PRO A 162 -7.46 -8.23 -12.66
C PRO A 162 -8.64 -7.30 -12.32
N THR A 163 -9.86 -7.84 -12.24
CA THR A 163 -11.05 -7.06 -11.82
C THR A 163 -11.03 -6.70 -10.33
N PHE A 164 -10.25 -7.43 -9.54
CA PHE A 164 -9.99 -7.15 -8.14
C PHE A 164 -8.92 -6.07 -7.94
N LEU A 165 -8.37 -5.46 -8.99
CA LEU A 165 -7.34 -4.42 -8.89
C LEU A 165 -7.88 -3.08 -9.38
N ASP A 166 -7.48 -2.01 -8.71
CA ASP A 166 -7.62 -0.66 -9.24
C ASP A 166 -6.75 -0.54 -10.51
N HIS A 167 -7.33 -0.09 -11.62
CA HIS A 167 -6.60 0.10 -12.87
C HIS A 167 -7.03 1.37 -13.60
N SER A 168 -6.07 2.01 -14.24
CA SER A 168 -6.33 3.17 -15.10
C SER A 168 -6.81 2.70 -16.46
N THR A 169 -7.87 3.33 -16.98
CA THR A 169 -8.28 3.18 -18.37
C THR A 169 -7.33 3.97 -19.28
N PRO A 170 -7.35 3.70 -20.60
CA PRO A 170 -6.68 4.53 -21.60
C PRO A 170 -7.13 6.01 -21.58
N THR A 171 -8.32 6.30 -21.03
CA THR A 171 -8.91 7.66 -20.93
C THR A 171 -8.52 8.40 -19.65
N VAL A 172 -7.56 7.89 -18.86
CA VAL A 172 -7.11 8.43 -17.56
C VAL A 172 -8.10 8.20 -16.41
N ASP A 173 -9.31 7.72 -16.68
CA ASP A 173 -10.27 7.36 -15.64
C ASP A 173 -9.78 6.19 -14.79
N LEU A 174 -9.99 6.30 -13.48
CA LEU A 174 -9.68 5.24 -12.54
C LEU A 174 -10.88 4.28 -12.45
N ARG A 175 -10.69 3.03 -12.86
CA ARG A 175 -11.62 1.95 -12.51
C ARG A 175 -11.24 1.37 -11.16
N LEU A 176 -12.21 1.36 -10.26
CA LEU A 176 -12.09 0.82 -8.93
C LEU A 176 -12.20 -0.71 -8.96
N GLY A 177 -11.31 -1.39 -8.25
CA GLY A 177 -11.32 -2.84 -8.10
C GLY A 177 -12.50 -3.33 -7.26
N GLU A 178 -12.96 -4.54 -7.54
CA GLU A 178 -14.10 -5.19 -6.85
C GLU A 178 -13.93 -5.26 -5.33
N TRP A 179 -12.70 -5.35 -4.83
CA TRP A 179 -12.42 -5.37 -3.39
C TRP A 179 -13.03 -4.18 -2.66
N ARG A 180 -13.10 -3.01 -3.29
CA ARG A 180 -13.66 -1.79 -2.68
C ARG A 180 -15.14 -1.96 -2.35
N GLN A 181 -15.89 -2.69 -3.17
CA GLN A 181 -17.30 -2.99 -2.92
C GLN A 181 -17.46 -4.04 -1.81
N VAL A 182 -16.63 -5.07 -1.83
CA VAL A 182 -16.65 -6.15 -0.81
C VAL A 182 -16.37 -5.58 0.59
N VAL A 183 -15.37 -4.70 0.71
CA VAL A 183 -15.00 -4.07 1.97
C VAL A 183 -16.05 -3.06 2.43
N GLN A 184 -16.58 -2.21 1.54
CA GLN A 184 -17.63 -1.24 1.89
C GLN A 184 -18.95 -1.88 2.35
N GLY A 185 -19.27 -3.07 1.83
CA GLY A 185 -20.43 -3.86 2.28
C GLY A 185 -20.25 -4.54 3.64
N THR A 186 -19.05 -4.47 4.22
CA THR A 186 -18.70 -5.03 5.53
C THR A 186 -18.60 -3.87 6.53
N PRO A 187 -19.23 -3.90 7.72
CA PRO A 187 -19.04 -2.84 8.72
C PRO A 187 -17.55 -2.78 9.14
N ALA A 188 -16.80 -1.86 8.53
CA ALA A 188 -15.35 -1.80 8.66
C ALA A 188 -14.91 -1.19 10.01
N SER A 189 -13.91 -1.81 10.63
CA SER A 189 -13.21 -1.32 11.84
C SER A 189 -11.88 -0.63 11.54
N TRP A 190 -11.54 -0.45 10.25
CA TRP A 190 -10.32 0.21 9.79
C TRP A 190 -10.62 1.65 9.38
N THR A 191 -9.98 2.63 10.02
CA THR A 191 -9.76 3.93 9.39
C THR A 191 -8.65 3.78 8.36
N GLN A 192 -9.01 3.52 7.10
CA GLN A 192 -8.12 3.89 6.00
C GLN A 192 -7.97 5.41 6.06
N GLY A 193 -6.74 5.92 6.10
CA GLY A 193 -6.47 7.33 5.86
C GLY A 193 -7.14 7.70 4.54
N THR A 194 -8.27 8.39 4.62
CA THR A 194 -9.14 8.61 3.48
C THR A 194 -8.38 9.43 2.46
N CYS A 195 -7.95 8.80 1.37
CA CYS A 195 -7.74 9.53 0.13
C CYS A 195 -9.13 9.98 -0.30
N ARG A 196 -9.58 11.16 0.19
CA ARG A 196 -10.65 11.89 -0.48
C ARG A 196 -10.15 12.10 -1.89
N GLN A 197 -10.74 11.40 -2.85
CA GLN A 197 -10.70 11.83 -4.23
C GLN A 197 -11.31 13.23 -4.23
N THR A 198 -10.47 14.25 -4.15
CA THR A 198 -10.85 15.57 -4.64
C THR A 198 -11.15 15.34 -6.10
N GLY A 199 -12.43 15.37 -6.45
CA GLY A 199 -12.86 15.39 -7.84
C GLY A 199 -12.04 16.44 -8.56
N LEU A 200 -11.28 16.01 -9.56
CA LEU A 200 -10.72 16.94 -10.53
C LEU A 200 -11.84 17.22 -11.53
N PRO A 201 -12.21 18.50 -11.75
CA PRO A 201 -12.78 18.90 -13.01
C PRO A 201 -11.77 18.59 -14.12
N GLU A 202 -12.31 18.24 -15.27
CA GLU A 202 -11.65 18.08 -16.56
C GLU A 202 -10.45 19.03 -16.72
N LEU A 203 -9.26 18.46 -16.87
CA LEU A 203 -8.11 19.11 -17.51
C LEU A 203 -7.55 18.16 -18.57
N LEU A 204 -8.40 17.92 -19.57
CA LEU A 204 -8.08 18.14 -20.98
C LEU A 204 -9.25 18.92 -21.59
#